data_AF-A0A970P8C7-F1
#
_entry.id   AF-A0A970P8C7-F1
#
_cell.length_a   1.000
_cell.length_b   1.000
_cell.length_c   1.000
_cell.angle_alpha   90.00
_cell.angle_beta   90.00
_cell.angle_gamma   90.00
#
_symmetry.space_group_name_H-M   'P 1'
#
loop_
_entity.id
_entity.type
_entity.pdbx_description
1 polymer ?
#
loop_
_entity_poly.entity_id
_entity_poly.type
_entity_poly.pdbx_seq_one_letter_code
_entity_poly.pdbx_strand_id
1 'polypeptide(L)'
;DEVVRTQVLAVLEPYINSPIIRSATPIGLTGADEDGFEAGAARIELISGRVDTVFWSADPTIERTTEDGFRFAGRFGLWAEQDGEPLSVSLVGGTVLEKNGRGIALEAGEFAAEITAVDHGEHSITISPAPEAPAAMIGKTIFIGNDKRSLAYEVTSVEPADGGVRLSLSMDSRIGTGQVTGTEDHRVLTDTPFHLQRWGYYEGARIRSANGAAEYRINEVRNAGFALIDAEQHPDATAEALAGEFAEGTWFEVFDYGVGDTVRWPMSASATRRSAHTWEMSTGGGARVSLPQ
;
A
#
# COMPACT_ATOMS: atom_id res chain seq x y z
N ASP A 1 13.61 8.83 -24.87
CA ASP A 1 12.63 9.80 -24.38
C ASP A 1 12.69 9.84 -22.86
N GLU A 2 13.06 10.99 -22.32
CA GLU A 2 13.05 11.23 -20.88
C GLU A 2 11.60 11.35 -20.44
N VAL A 3 11.18 10.52 -19.48
CA VAL A 3 9.81 10.54 -18.97
C VAL A 3 9.59 11.89 -18.28
N VAL A 4 8.67 12.70 -18.79
CA VAL A 4 8.28 13.96 -18.15
C VAL A 4 7.65 13.62 -16.79
N ARG A 5 8.31 14.02 -15.71
CA ARG A 5 7.79 13.91 -14.34
C ARG A 5 7.22 15.27 -13.93
N THR A 6 6.04 15.27 -13.34
CA THR A 6 5.38 16.48 -12.86
C THR A 6 4.78 16.23 -11.49
N GLN A 7 4.86 17.22 -10.62
CA GLN A 7 4.25 17.23 -9.30
C GLN A 7 3.49 18.54 -9.15
N VAL A 8 2.21 18.46 -8.80
CA VAL A 8 1.33 19.62 -8.67
C VAL A 8 0.71 19.62 -7.29
N LEU A 9 0.94 20.69 -6.52
CA LEU A 9 0.19 20.96 -5.31
C LEU A 9 -1.12 21.63 -5.69
N ALA A 10 -2.24 21.00 -5.36
CA ALA A 10 -3.57 21.58 -5.45
C ALA A 10 -4.26 21.51 -4.10
N VAL A 11 -4.79 22.65 -3.64
CA VAL A 11 -5.64 22.72 -2.46
C VAL A 11 -7.04 23.06 -2.93
N LEU A 12 -7.98 22.14 -2.68
CA LEU A 12 -9.37 22.28 -3.08
C LEU A 12 -10.22 22.56 -1.84
N GLU A 13 -10.92 23.68 -1.84
CA GLU A 13 -11.78 24.11 -0.74
C GLU A 13 -13.23 24.23 -1.19
N PRO A 14 -14.09 23.25 -0.85
CA PRO A 14 -15.54 23.43 -0.96
C PRO A 14 -16.02 24.41 0.12
N TYR A 15 -16.63 25.54 -0.27
CA TYR A 15 -17.17 26.52 0.68
C TYR A 15 -18.57 27.02 0.27
N ILE A 16 -19.32 27.49 1.27
CA ILE A 16 -20.59 28.20 1.08
C ILE A 16 -20.34 29.67 1.46
N ASN A 17 -20.73 30.58 0.58
CA ASN A 17 -20.56 32.04 0.69
C ASN A 17 -19.12 32.55 0.55
N SER A 18 -18.19 32.14 1.42
CA SER A 18 -16.83 32.67 1.42
C SER A 18 -15.79 31.60 1.77
N PRO A 19 -14.60 31.63 1.14
CA PRO A 19 -13.52 30.72 1.46
C PRO A 19 -12.97 31.02 2.87
N ILE A 20 -12.49 29.98 3.53
CA ILE A 20 -11.80 30.02 4.82
C ILE A 20 -10.28 29.93 4.67
N ILE A 21 -9.77 29.49 3.51
CA ILE A 21 -8.33 29.51 3.23
C ILE A 21 -7.92 30.94 2.89
N ARG A 22 -6.99 31.48 3.68
CA ARG A 22 -6.36 32.78 3.45
C ARG A 22 -5.21 32.66 2.44
N SER A 23 -4.38 31.64 2.60
CA SER A 23 -3.23 31.39 1.72
C SER A 23 -2.85 29.91 1.75
N ALA A 24 -2.24 29.45 0.66
CA ALA A 24 -1.56 28.16 0.58
C ALA A 24 -0.21 28.40 -0.10
N THR A 25 0.88 28.15 0.60
CA THR A 25 2.24 28.47 0.16
C THR A 25 3.16 27.28 0.37
N PRO A 26 3.87 26.81 -0.68
CA PRO A 26 4.94 25.84 -0.50
C PRO A 26 6.00 26.37 0.47
N ILE A 27 6.56 25.47 1.28
CA ILE A 27 7.70 25.76 2.15
C ILE A 27 8.82 24.78 1.81
N GLY A 28 10.07 25.25 1.89
CA GLY A 28 11.24 24.44 1.55
C GLY A 28 11.48 23.33 2.58
N LEU A 29 11.78 22.13 2.08
CA LEU A 29 12.35 21.03 2.86
C LEU A 29 13.81 20.83 2.48
N THR A 30 14.62 20.41 3.45
CA THR A 30 15.98 19.92 3.16
C THR A 30 15.94 18.58 2.43
N GLY A 31 17.03 18.27 1.72
CA GLY A 31 17.21 17.00 1.01
C GLY A 31 17.28 17.16 -0.51
N ALA A 32 17.70 16.09 -1.18
CA ALA A 32 17.71 16.02 -2.64
C ALA A 32 16.38 15.45 -3.17
N ASP A 33 16.19 15.60 -4.47
CA ASP A 33 15.13 14.99 -5.26
C ASP A 33 15.11 13.44 -5.11
N GLU A 34 13.92 12.87 -4.99
CA GLU A 34 13.66 11.44 -4.81
C GLU A 34 13.23 10.83 -6.15
N ASP A 35 14.19 10.50 -7.00
CA ASP A 35 13.92 9.94 -8.33
C ASP A 35 12.93 10.81 -9.13
N GLY A 36 13.18 12.12 -9.23
CA GLY A 36 12.39 13.05 -10.05
C GLY A 36 11.08 13.51 -9.42
N PHE A 37 10.91 13.28 -8.12
CA PHE A 37 9.87 13.88 -7.29
C PHE A 37 10.52 14.53 -6.07
N GLU A 38 10.49 15.86 -6.02
CA GLU A 38 10.94 16.57 -4.82
C GLU A 38 9.95 16.31 -3.66
N ALA A 39 10.50 16.02 -2.49
CA ALA A 39 9.73 16.08 -1.26
C ALA A 39 9.26 17.53 -1.06
N GLY A 40 8.02 17.68 -0.60
CA GLY A 40 7.43 19.00 -0.47
C GLY A 40 6.64 19.17 0.82
N ALA A 41 6.47 20.43 1.16
CA ALA A 41 5.57 20.83 2.21
C ALA A 41 4.83 22.10 1.82
N ALA A 42 3.65 22.31 2.39
CA ALA A 42 2.88 23.52 2.17
C ALA A 42 2.24 23.98 3.46
N ARG A 43 2.32 25.29 3.70
CA ARG A 43 1.63 25.98 4.78
C ARG A 43 0.30 26.52 4.25
N ILE A 44 -0.79 26.15 4.91
CA ILE A 44 -2.15 26.55 4.59
C ILE A 44 -2.67 27.36 5.78
N GLU A 45 -2.82 28.67 5.58
CA GLU A 45 -3.32 29.56 6.63
C GLU A 45 -4.82 29.76 6.47
N LEU A 46 -5.56 29.57 7.56
CA LEU A 46 -7.00 29.80 7.60
C LEU A 46 -7.30 31.19 8.17
N ILE A 47 -8.45 31.76 7.78
CA ILE A 47 -8.91 33.07 8.27
C ILE A 47 -9.08 33.06 9.80
N SER A 48 -9.37 31.90 10.40
CA SER A 48 -9.52 31.70 11.84
C SER A 48 -8.22 31.83 12.65
N GLY A 49 -7.06 31.87 11.99
CA GLY A 49 -5.75 31.84 12.65
C GLY A 49 -5.18 30.44 12.85
N ARG A 50 -5.93 29.39 12.50
CA ARG A 50 -5.38 28.04 12.37
C ARG A 50 -4.45 27.96 11.16
N VAL A 51 -3.35 27.24 11.31
CA VAL A 51 -2.39 26.93 10.25
C VAL A 51 -2.25 25.42 10.13
N ASP A 52 -2.45 24.91 8.92
CA ASP A 52 -2.20 23.51 8.58
C ASP A 52 -0.94 23.42 7.73
N THR A 53 0.05 22.68 8.19
CA THR A 53 1.25 22.36 7.41
C THR A 53 1.17 20.92 6.95
N VAL A 54 1.15 20.69 5.64
CA VAL A 54 1.13 19.36 5.03
C VAL A 54 2.51 19.03 4.47
N PHE A 55 2.88 17.75 4.56
CA PHE A 55 4.16 17.23 4.10
C PHE A 55 3.93 16.01 3.21
N TRP A 56 4.76 15.83 2.19
CA TRP A 56 4.74 14.64 1.33
C TRP A 56 6.15 14.31 0.83
N SER A 57 6.42 13.01 0.66
CA SER A 57 7.69 12.49 0.16
C SER A 57 7.49 11.10 -0.45
N ALA A 58 8.25 10.81 -1.50
CA ALA A 58 8.31 9.51 -2.16
C ALA A 58 9.19 8.51 -1.39
N ASP A 59 10.30 8.96 -0.80
CA ASP A 59 11.17 8.20 0.10
C ASP A 59 10.97 8.62 1.57
N PRO A 60 10.10 7.88 2.30
CA PRO A 60 9.78 8.21 3.68
C PRO A 60 10.91 7.96 4.67
N THR A 61 12.03 7.36 4.25
CA THR A 61 13.14 7.01 5.13
C THR A 61 14.12 8.16 5.33
N ILE A 62 14.07 9.17 4.47
CA ILE A 62 14.93 10.35 4.54
C ILE A 62 14.29 11.37 5.48
N GLU A 63 14.99 11.70 6.57
CA GLU A 63 14.59 12.79 7.46
C GLU A 63 14.87 14.15 6.81
N ARG A 64 13.88 15.04 6.87
CA ARG A 64 13.88 16.38 6.29
C ARG A 64 13.51 17.40 7.34
N THR A 65 13.97 18.62 7.10
CA THR A 65 13.79 19.74 8.02
C THR A 65 13.36 21.01 7.29
N THR A 66 12.73 21.90 8.03
CA THR A 66 12.39 23.26 7.60
C THR A 66 13.11 24.29 8.49
N GLU A 67 13.22 25.53 8.04
CA GLU A 67 13.79 26.63 8.83
C GLU A 67 12.99 26.92 10.12
N ASP A 68 11.68 26.66 10.13
CA ASP A 68 10.78 26.87 11.27
C ASP A 68 10.73 25.68 12.26
N GLY A 69 11.70 24.76 12.15
CA GLY A 69 11.98 23.75 13.16
C GLY A 69 11.19 22.46 13.02
N PHE A 70 10.59 22.19 11.84
CA PHE A 70 10.02 20.88 11.57
C PHE A 70 11.09 19.82 11.31
N ARG A 71 10.78 18.59 11.70
CA ARG A 71 11.45 17.35 11.31
C ARG A 71 10.40 16.40 10.75
N PHE A 72 10.65 15.85 9.57
CA PHE A 72 9.70 15.00 8.86
C PHE A 72 10.44 13.85 8.16
N ALA A 73 10.07 12.62 8.48
CA ALA A 73 10.41 11.43 7.70
C ALA A 73 9.14 10.58 7.59
N GLY A 74 8.50 10.60 6.42
CA GLY A 74 7.27 9.86 6.15
C GLY A 74 6.73 10.09 4.75
N ARG A 75 5.69 9.33 4.38
CA ARG A 75 5.04 9.49 3.07
C ARG A 75 4.14 10.72 3.07
N PHE A 76 3.37 10.90 4.15
CA PHE A 76 2.52 12.07 4.36
C PHE A 76 2.56 12.54 5.82
N GLY A 77 2.47 13.85 6.00
CA GLY A 77 2.38 14.49 7.31
C GLY A 77 1.33 15.60 7.32
N LEU A 78 0.68 15.79 8.46
CA LEU A 78 -0.18 16.94 8.75
C LEU A 78 0.17 17.47 10.14
N TRP A 79 0.45 18.76 10.23
CA TRP A 79 0.57 19.51 11.47
C TRP A 79 -0.41 20.67 11.47
N ALA A 80 -1.46 20.57 12.27
CA ALA A 80 -2.41 21.64 12.52
C ALA A 80 -2.03 22.36 13.81
N GLU A 81 -1.93 23.68 13.78
CA GLU A 81 -1.69 24.51 14.97
C GLU A 81 -2.56 25.77 14.95
N GLN A 82 -2.75 26.34 16.13
CA GLN A 82 -3.38 27.64 16.30
C GLN A 82 -2.70 28.36 17.47
N ASP A 83 -2.37 29.63 17.27
CA ASP A 83 -1.64 30.45 18.25
C ASP A 83 -0.32 29.80 18.72
N GLY A 84 0.36 29.08 17.82
CA GLY A 84 1.62 28.38 18.09
C GLY A 84 1.47 27.05 18.83
N GLU A 85 0.26 26.65 19.20
CA GLU A 85 -0.01 25.40 19.90
C GLU A 85 -0.60 24.34 18.95
N PRO A 86 -0.10 23.09 18.98
CA PRO A 86 -0.61 22.03 18.13
C PRO A 86 -2.06 21.68 18.48
N LEU A 87 -2.84 21.44 17.43
CA LEU A 87 -4.23 20.96 17.47
C LEU A 87 -4.33 19.51 17.03
N SER A 88 -3.60 19.16 15.97
CA SER A 88 -3.61 17.81 15.41
C SER A 88 -2.28 17.54 14.73
N VAL A 89 -1.74 16.35 14.93
CA VAL A 89 -0.52 15.86 14.27
C VAL A 89 -0.85 14.51 13.68
N SER A 90 -0.53 14.29 12.41
CA SER A 90 -0.72 13.00 11.73
C SER A 90 0.51 12.67 10.91
N LEU A 91 1.03 11.46 11.09
CA LEU A 91 2.17 10.90 10.37
C LEU A 91 1.72 9.61 9.71
N VAL A 92 2.00 9.45 8.41
CA VAL A 92 1.66 8.26 7.63
C VAL A 92 2.89 7.76 6.89
N GLY A 93 3.15 6.46 7.02
CA GLY A 93 4.23 5.77 6.33
C GLY A 93 5.60 6.28 6.74
N GLY A 94 5.84 6.61 8.01
CA GLY A 94 7.04 7.35 8.44
C GLY A 94 7.43 7.18 9.90
N THR A 95 8.57 7.74 10.28
CA THR A 95 9.16 7.60 11.62
C THR A 95 9.13 8.89 12.45
N VAL A 96 9.00 10.07 11.82
CA VAL A 96 8.95 11.33 12.59
C VAL A 96 8.10 12.40 11.92
N LEU A 97 7.29 13.09 12.72
CA LEU A 97 6.75 14.41 12.45
C LEU A 97 6.76 15.22 13.75
N GLU A 98 7.74 16.12 13.85
CA GLU A 98 7.94 16.96 15.02
C GLU A 98 8.14 18.42 14.61
N LYS A 99 7.76 19.36 15.47
CA LYS A 99 8.12 20.77 15.41
C LYS A 99 8.72 21.18 16.75
N ASN A 100 9.97 21.65 16.76
CA ASN A 100 10.67 22.08 17.98
C ASN A 100 10.61 21.04 19.12
N GLY A 101 10.76 19.75 18.77
CA GLY A 101 10.74 18.63 19.73
C GLY A 101 9.35 18.19 20.22
N ARG A 102 8.26 18.77 19.70
CA ARG A 102 6.88 18.33 19.94
C ARG A 102 6.34 17.60 18.73
N GLY A 103 5.63 16.48 18.90
CA GLY A 103 5.04 15.72 17.80
C GLY A 103 5.00 14.23 18.05
N ILE A 104 5.13 13.47 16.95
CA ILE A 104 5.00 12.01 16.90
C ILE A 104 6.30 11.42 16.36
N ALA A 105 6.76 10.34 17.01
CA ALA A 105 7.79 9.46 16.48
C ALA A 105 7.35 7.99 16.55
N LEU A 106 7.68 7.24 15.50
CA LEU A 106 7.43 5.80 15.35
C LEU A 106 8.75 5.06 15.15
N GLU A 107 8.83 3.81 15.59
CA GLU A 107 10.03 2.98 15.40
C GLU A 107 10.24 2.61 13.93
N ALA A 108 9.15 2.39 13.19
CA ALA A 108 9.16 2.05 11.78
C ALA A 108 8.01 2.75 11.04
N GLY A 109 8.28 3.18 9.81
CA GLY A 109 7.27 3.79 8.94
C GLY A 109 6.39 2.78 8.21
N GLU A 110 6.81 1.53 8.13
CA GLU A 110 6.09 0.47 7.42
C GLU A 110 6.36 -0.85 8.11
N PHE A 111 5.32 -1.66 8.26
CA PHE A 111 5.44 -3.06 8.60
C PHE A 111 5.45 -3.89 7.32
N ALA A 112 6.34 -4.89 7.24
CA ALA A 112 6.44 -5.81 6.11
C ALA A 112 6.47 -7.27 6.58
N ALA A 113 5.77 -8.13 5.85
CA ALA A 113 5.72 -9.57 6.08
C ALA A 113 5.56 -10.31 4.74
N GLU A 114 5.90 -11.59 4.71
CA GLU A 114 5.66 -12.47 3.56
C GLU A 114 4.36 -13.25 3.73
N ILE A 115 3.64 -13.49 2.64
CA ILE A 115 2.51 -14.43 2.62
C ILE A 115 3.05 -15.86 2.66
N THR A 116 2.73 -16.59 3.71
CA THR A 116 3.14 -17.98 3.92
C THR A 116 2.05 -19.00 3.55
N ALA A 117 0.79 -18.58 3.50
CA ALA A 117 -0.33 -19.41 3.03
C ALA A 117 -1.46 -18.54 2.47
N VAL A 118 -2.22 -19.10 1.53
CA VAL A 118 -3.39 -18.44 0.93
C VAL A 118 -4.57 -19.40 0.92
N ASP A 119 -5.74 -18.90 1.30
CA ASP A 119 -7.02 -19.53 1.05
C ASP A 119 -7.89 -18.57 0.23
N HIS A 120 -7.90 -18.79 -1.07
CA HIS A 120 -8.68 -17.98 -2.00
C HIS A 120 -10.19 -18.13 -1.81
N GLY A 121 -10.68 -19.28 -1.31
CA GLY A 121 -12.11 -19.49 -1.09
C GLY A 121 -12.64 -18.69 0.10
N GLU A 122 -11.80 -18.53 1.13
CA GLU A 122 -12.10 -17.75 2.33
C GLU A 122 -11.57 -16.31 2.27
N HIS A 123 -11.03 -15.88 1.12
CA HIS A 123 -10.39 -14.57 0.92
C HIS A 123 -9.39 -14.22 2.03
N SER A 124 -8.52 -15.18 2.37
CA SER A 124 -7.61 -15.03 3.50
C SER A 124 -6.18 -15.38 3.16
N ILE A 125 -5.26 -14.72 3.85
CA ILE A 125 -3.82 -14.95 3.75
C ILE A 125 -3.24 -15.16 5.15
N THR A 126 -2.19 -15.97 5.27
CA THR A 126 -1.36 -16.01 6.46
C THR A 126 -0.07 -15.27 6.18
N ILE A 127 0.33 -14.38 7.08
CA ILE A 127 1.56 -13.60 6.96
C ILE A 127 2.53 -13.90 8.11
N SER A 128 3.83 -13.83 7.82
CA SER A 128 4.89 -13.96 8.82
C SER A 128 6.03 -12.93 8.55
N PRO A 129 6.58 -12.27 9.58
CA PRO A 129 6.20 -12.36 11.00
C PRO A 129 4.83 -11.74 11.30
N ALA A 130 4.31 -11.95 12.51
CA ALA A 130 3.17 -11.17 13.01
C ALA A 130 3.62 -9.74 13.36
N PRO A 131 2.80 -8.70 13.09
CA PRO A 131 3.07 -7.37 13.62
C PRO A 131 2.89 -7.34 15.15
N GLU A 132 3.45 -6.32 15.80
CA GLU A 132 3.36 -6.15 17.26
C GLU A 132 1.90 -6.07 17.76
N ALA A 133 1.03 -5.37 17.01
CA ALA A 133 -0.37 -5.19 17.33
C ALA A 133 -1.29 -5.66 16.17
N PRO A 134 -1.48 -6.98 15.97
CA PRO A 134 -2.23 -7.48 14.81
C PRO A 134 -3.66 -6.97 14.71
N ALA A 135 -4.36 -6.83 15.84
CA ALA A 135 -5.73 -6.31 15.86
C ALA A 135 -5.85 -4.88 15.30
N ALA A 136 -4.78 -4.09 15.32
CA ALA A 136 -4.78 -2.73 14.76
C ALA A 136 -4.83 -2.70 13.22
N MET A 137 -4.64 -3.85 12.55
CA MET A 137 -4.83 -3.99 11.11
C MET A 137 -6.31 -4.03 10.71
N ILE A 138 -7.23 -4.37 11.61
CA ILE A 138 -8.66 -4.48 11.27
C ILE A 138 -9.19 -3.12 10.80
N GLY A 139 -9.86 -3.11 9.64
CA GLY A 139 -10.35 -1.92 8.95
C GLY A 139 -9.25 -1.07 8.30
N LYS A 140 -8.01 -1.56 8.23
CA LYS A 140 -6.89 -0.88 7.55
C LYS A 140 -6.66 -1.47 6.17
N THR A 141 -6.21 -0.60 5.28
CA THR A 141 -5.70 -1.00 3.97
C THR A 141 -4.26 -1.47 4.11
N ILE A 142 -3.98 -2.67 3.61
CA ILE A 142 -2.64 -3.20 3.37
C ILE A 142 -2.37 -3.24 1.87
N PHE A 143 -1.09 -3.26 1.52
CA PHE A 143 -0.64 -3.45 0.15
C PHE A 143 -0.04 -4.85 0.00
N ILE A 144 -0.58 -5.64 -0.91
CA ILE A 144 -0.07 -6.96 -1.26
C ILE A 144 0.58 -6.85 -2.63
N GLY A 145 1.82 -7.32 -2.77
CA GLY A 145 2.50 -7.19 -4.04
C GLY A 145 3.82 -7.91 -4.18
N ASN A 146 4.36 -7.80 -5.38
CA ASN A 146 5.67 -8.28 -5.79
C ASN A 146 6.33 -7.23 -6.69
N ASP A 147 7.45 -7.59 -7.32
CA ASP A 147 8.22 -6.70 -8.21
C ASP A 147 7.44 -6.21 -9.44
N LYS A 148 6.28 -6.81 -9.75
CA LYS A 148 5.47 -6.46 -10.93
C LYS A 148 4.17 -5.75 -10.60
N ARG A 149 3.64 -5.92 -9.38
CA ARG A 149 2.34 -5.36 -9.01
C ARG A 149 2.21 -5.06 -7.52
N SER A 150 1.32 -4.12 -7.20
CA SER A 150 0.93 -3.76 -5.84
C SER A 150 -0.57 -3.50 -5.80
N LEU A 151 -1.25 -4.12 -4.83
CA LEU A 151 -2.70 -4.17 -4.73
C LEU A 151 -3.15 -3.76 -3.34
N ALA A 152 -4.20 -2.95 -3.24
CA ALA A 152 -4.74 -2.49 -1.97
C ALA A 152 -5.91 -3.37 -1.52
N TYR A 153 -5.82 -3.94 -0.31
CA TYR A 153 -6.87 -4.74 0.31
C TYR A 153 -7.17 -4.23 1.71
N GLU A 154 -8.44 -4.18 2.10
CA GLU A 154 -8.82 -3.91 3.48
C GLU A 154 -8.82 -5.22 4.28
N VAL A 155 -8.22 -5.20 5.47
CA VAL A 155 -8.26 -6.31 6.41
C VAL A 155 -9.55 -6.25 7.22
N THR A 156 -10.36 -7.31 7.16
CA THR A 156 -11.68 -7.37 7.82
C THR A 156 -11.63 -8.13 9.14
N SER A 157 -10.69 -9.05 9.30
CA SER A 157 -10.45 -9.78 10.55
C SER A 157 -8.99 -10.23 10.65
N VAL A 158 -8.58 -10.54 11.89
CA VAL A 158 -7.24 -11.06 12.19
C VAL A 158 -7.35 -12.21 13.18
N GLU A 159 -6.73 -13.33 12.87
CA GLU A 159 -6.69 -14.54 13.70
C GLU A 159 -5.23 -14.95 13.94
N PRO A 160 -4.84 -15.42 15.15
CA PRO A 160 -3.52 -15.98 15.38
C PRO A 160 -3.25 -17.19 14.47
N ALA A 161 -2.03 -17.30 13.95
CA ALA A 161 -1.54 -18.45 13.20
C ALA A 161 -0.15 -18.84 13.70
N ASP A 162 0.33 -20.05 13.37
CA ASP A 162 1.67 -20.46 13.77
C ASP A 162 2.73 -19.56 13.11
N GLY A 163 3.60 -18.95 13.92
CA GLY A 163 4.64 -18.02 13.46
C GLY A 163 4.13 -16.72 12.81
N GLY A 164 2.83 -16.40 12.90
CA GLY A 164 2.25 -15.31 12.12
C GLY A 164 0.81 -14.96 12.49
N VAL A 165 0.10 -14.34 11.55
CA VAL A 165 -1.34 -14.07 11.66
C VAL A 165 -2.06 -14.36 10.35
N ARG A 166 -3.28 -14.86 10.45
CA ARG A 166 -4.21 -14.99 9.34
C ARG A 166 -5.06 -13.74 9.23
N LEU A 167 -5.11 -13.15 8.04
CA LEU A 167 -5.88 -11.97 7.71
C LEU A 167 -7.01 -12.37 6.77
N SER A 168 -8.26 -11.99 7.09
CA SER A 168 -9.34 -11.99 6.11
C SER A 168 -9.36 -10.66 5.38
N LEU A 169 -9.62 -10.69 4.07
CA LEU A 169 -9.57 -9.53 3.19
C LEU A 169 -10.96 -9.19 2.63
N SER A 170 -11.17 -7.93 2.26
CA SER A 170 -12.48 -7.41 1.85
C SER A 170 -12.93 -7.81 0.44
N MET A 171 -12.05 -8.39 -0.39
CA MET A 171 -12.32 -8.66 -1.80
C MET A 171 -11.87 -10.06 -2.21
N ASP A 172 -12.57 -10.64 -3.18
CA ASP A 172 -12.13 -11.84 -3.90
C ASP A 172 -10.90 -11.49 -4.75
N SER A 173 -9.82 -12.24 -4.54
CA SER A 173 -8.57 -12.10 -5.30
C SER A 173 -8.64 -12.67 -6.72
N ARG A 174 -9.72 -13.36 -7.09
CA ARG A 174 -9.88 -13.94 -8.42
C ARG A 174 -10.25 -12.86 -9.43
N ILE A 175 -9.33 -12.61 -10.36
CA ILE A 175 -9.46 -11.60 -11.41
C ILE A 175 -9.73 -12.20 -12.79
N GLY A 176 -9.85 -13.52 -12.88
CA GLY A 176 -10.16 -14.19 -14.13
C GLY A 176 -10.39 -15.69 -13.99
N THR A 177 -11.06 -16.25 -14.99
CA THR A 177 -11.30 -17.69 -15.13
C THR A 177 -11.26 -18.02 -16.61
N GLY A 178 -10.52 -19.05 -16.99
CA GLY A 178 -10.37 -19.47 -18.39
C GLY A 178 -10.51 -20.96 -18.56
N GLN A 179 -11.13 -21.40 -19.66
CA GLN A 179 -11.18 -22.82 -20.01
C GLN A 179 -9.87 -23.23 -20.69
N VAL A 180 -9.30 -24.35 -20.28
CA VAL A 180 -8.08 -24.90 -20.86
C VAL A 180 -8.40 -25.56 -22.19
N THR A 181 -7.74 -25.14 -23.27
CA THR A 181 -7.84 -25.75 -24.61
C THR A 181 -6.60 -26.53 -25.02
N GLY A 182 -5.54 -26.48 -24.21
CA GLY A 182 -4.29 -27.21 -24.43
C GLY A 182 -3.15 -26.60 -23.62
N THR A 183 -1.95 -27.15 -23.77
CA THR A 183 -0.73 -26.66 -23.10
C THR A 183 0.46 -26.65 -24.06
N GLU A 184 1.37 -25.70 -23.87
CA GLU A 184 2.70 -25.65 -24.48
C GLU A 184 3.72 -25.34 -23.38
N ASP A 185 5.02 -25.38 -23.68
CA ASP A 185 6.04 -24.95 -22.71
C ASP A 185 5.73 -23.53 -22.21
N HIS A 186 5.58 -23.41 -20.88
CA HIS A 186 5.22 -22.19 -20.14
C HIS A 186 3.88 -21.56 -20.54
N ARG A 187 2.96 -22.30 -21.16
CA ARG A 187 1.67 -21.76 -21.59
C ARG A 187 0.51 -22.69 -21.32
N VAL A 188 -0.54 -22.13 -20.72
CA VAL A 188 -1.86 -22.76 -20.65
C VAL A 188 -2.75 -22.09 -21.68
N LEU A 189 -3.13 -22.82 -22.74
CA LEU A 189 -3.89 -22.30 -23.86
C LEU A 189 -5.37 -22.12 -23.49
N THR A 190 -6.00 -21.10 -24.06
CA THR A 190 -7.43 -20.81 -23.85
C THR A 190 -8.04 -20.01 -24.99
N ASP A 191 -9.29 -20.30 -25.34
CA ASP A 191 -10.10 -19.46 -26.22
C ASP A 191 -10.92 -18.41 -25.44
N THR A 192 -10.76 -18.37 -24.11
CA THR A 192 -11.54 -17.45 -23.27
C THR A 192 -11.11 -15.99 -23.51
N PRO A 193 -12.04 -15.05 -23.73
CA PRO A 193 -11.71 -13.64 -23.86
C PRO A 193 -11.20 -13.03 -22.55
N PHE A 194 -10.05 -12.34 -22.59
CA PHE A 194 -9.45 -11.58 -21.49
C PHE A 194 -9.18 -10.15 -21.95
N HIS A 195 -10.21 -9.30 -21.92
CA HIS A 195 -10.13 -7.94 -22.50
C HIS A 195 -9.19 -6.99 -21.75
N LEU A 196 -8.90 -7.26 -20.48
CA LEU A 196 -8.01 -6.43 -19.65
C LEU A 196 -6.51 -6.68 -19.88
N GLN A 197 -6.12 -7.62 -20.75
CA GLN A 197 -4.73 -8.05 -21.00
C GLN A 197 -3.69 -6.95 -21.33
N ARG A 198 -4.10 -5.70 -21.53
CA ARG A 198 -3.19 -4.62 -21.91
C ARG A 198 -2.62 -3.93 -20.67
N TRP A 199 -1.52 -3.20 -20.87
CA TRP A 199 -0.88 -2.38 -19.83
C TRP A 199 -0.43 -3.18 -18.59
N GLY A 200 -0.08 -4.47 -18.78
CA GLY A 200 0.46 -5.31 -17.71
C GLY A 200 -0.56 -5.73 -16.64
N TYR A 201 -1.86 -5.68 -16.91
CA TYR A 201 -2.90 -5.97 -15.90
C TYR A 201 -2.71 -7.32 -15.17
N TYR A 202 -2.25 -8.36 -15.88
CA TYR A 202 -2.01 -9.70 -15.32
C TYR A 202 -0.53 -9.94 -14.95
N GLU A 203 0.36 -8.98 -15.16
CA GLU A 203 1.79 -9.19 -14.91
C GLU A 203 2.05 -9.39 -13.41
N GLY A 204 2.65 -10.52 -13.05
CA GLY A 204 2.90 -10.92 -11.67
C GLY A 204 1.71 -11.53 -10.94
N ALA A 205 0.58 -11.73 -11.61
CA ALA A 205 -0.55 -12.52 -11.09
C ALA A 205 -0.18 -14.02 -11.01
N ARG A 206 -1.11 -14.85 -10.52
CA ARG A 206 -0.98 -16.31 -10.49
C ARG A 206 -2.07 -16.96 -11.35
N ILE A 207 -1.75 -18.06 -12.03
CA ILE A 207 -2.78 -19.00 -12.50
C ILE A 207 -2.82 -20.23 -11.60
N ARG A 208 -4.01 -20.75 -11.37
CA ARG A 208 -4.24 -21.93 -10.53
C ARG A 208 -5.10 -22.96 -11.26
N SER A 209 -4.73 -24.23 -11.15
CA SER A 209 -5.48 -25.34 -11.76
C SER A 209 -6.85 -25.54 -11.10
N ALA A 210 -7.81 -26.15 -11.82
CA ALA A 210 -9.18 -26.39 -11.32
C ALA A 210 -9.23 -27.14 -9.98
N ASN A 211 -8.29 -28.05 -9.73
CA ASN A 211 -8.20 -28.81 -8.47
C ASN A 211 -7.38 -28.09 -7.39
N GLY A 212 -6.82 -26.93 -7.70
CA GLY A 212 -6.03 -26.10 -6.81
C GLY A 212 -4.64 -26.66 -6.47
N ALA A 213 -4.19 -27.73 -7.14
CA ALA A 213 -2.93 -28.42 -6.83
C ALA A 213 -1.70 -27.77 -7.47
N ALA A 214 -1.88 -27.03 -8.57
CA ALA A 214 -0.80 -26.33 -9.27
C ALA A 214 -1.09 -24.83 -9.31
N GLU A 215 -0.05 -24.03 -9.04
CA GLU A 215 -0.11 -22.57 -9.09
C GLU A 215 1.20 -22.01 -9.66
N TYR A 216 1.08 -21.08 -10.61
CA TYR A 216 2.21 -20.50 -11.33
C TYR A 216 2.10 -18.99 -11.42
N ARG A 217 3.21 -18.29 -11.21
CA ARG A 217 3.31 -16.88 -11.55
C ARG A 217 3.30 -16.69 -13.06
N ILE A 218 2.58 -15.67 -13.50
CA ILE A 218 2.41 -15.35 -14.91
C ILE A 218 2.95 -13.97 -15.25
N ASN A 219 3.41 -13.84 -16.49
CA ASN A 219 3.77 -12.57 -17.10
C ASN A 219 2.57 -11.91 -17.78
N GLU A 220 1.59 -12.70 -18.27
CA GLU A 220 0.43 -12.17 -18.98
C GLU A 220 -0.67 -13.22 -19.15
N VAL A 221 -1.90 -12.76 -19.43
CA VAL A 221 -2.94 -13.59 -20.06
C VAL A 221 -3.30 -12.94 -21.39
N ARG A 222 -3.01 -13.63 -22.49
CA ARG A 222 -3.38 -13.20 -23.84
C ARG A 222 -4.84 -13.55 -24.14
N ASN A 223 -5.60 -12.57 -24.60
CA ASN A 223 -7.02 -12.68 -24.92
C ASN A 223 -7.26 -13.76 -25.99
N ALA A 224 -8.06 -14.77 -25.65
CA ALA A 224 -8.33 -15.91 -26.51
C ALA A 224 -7.04 -16.49 -27.12
N GLY A 225 -6.03 -16.65 -26.27
CA GLY A 225 -4.74 -17.24 -26.64
C GLY A 225 -4.20 -18.14 -25.54
N PHE A 226 -3.57 -17.55 -24.52
CA PHE A 226 -2.88 -18.32 -23.47
C PHE A 226 -2.61 -17.49 -22.23
N ALA A 227 -2.51 -18.14 -21.07
CA ALA A 227 -1.78 -17.61 -19.93
C ALA A 227 -0.28 -17.94 -20.08
N LEU A 228 0.58 -16.93 -19.94
CA LEU A 228 2.03 -17.05 -20.08
C LEU A 228 2.68 -17.15 -18.70
N ILE A 229 3.20 -18.33 -18.37
CA ILE A 229 3.93 -18.58 -17.13
C ILE A 229 5.28 -17.89 -17.17
N ASP A 230 5.72 -17.37 -16.02
CA ASP A 230 7.05 -16.82 -15.83
C ASP A 230 8.09 -17.95 -15.83
N ALA A 231 8.79 -18.10 -16.95
CA ALA A 231 9.80 -19.13 -17.15
C ALA A 231 11.04 -18.97 -16.23
N GLU A 232 11.33 -17.76 -15.75
CA GLU A 232 12.44 -17.55 -14.81
C GLU A 232 12.11 -18.12 -13.43
N GLN A 233 10.86 -17.97 -12.99
CA GLN A 233 10.38 -18.50 -11.71
C GLN A 233 9.93 -19.96 -11.79
N HIS A 234 9.54 -20.42 -12.97
CA HIS A 234 9.01 -21.76 -13.20
C HIS A 234 9.65 -22.41 -14.43
N PRO A 235 10.97 -22.69 -14.40
CA PRO A 235 11.68 -23.30 -15.52
C PRO A 235 11.18 -24.71 -15.86
N ASP A 236 10.54 -25.39 -14.90
CA ASP A 236 10.03 -26.76 -15.05
C ASP A 236 8.59 -26.83 -15.59
N ALA A 237 7.96 -25.69 -15.90
CA ALA A 237 6.61 -25.62 -16.48
C ALA A 237 6.58 -26.03 -17.97
N THR A 238 6.99 -27.26 -18.24
CA THR A 238 7.00 -27.89 -19.57
C THR A 238 5.58 -28.25 -20.03
N ALA A 239 5.38 -28.42 -21.34
CA ALA A 239 4.09 -28.81 -21.90
C ALA A 239 3.54 -30.11 -21.27
N GLU A 240 4.41 -31.09 -21.00
CA GLU A 240 4.04 -32.37 -20.37
C GLU A 240 3.60 -32.20 -18.91
N ALA A 241 4.36 -31.43 -18.12
CA ALA A 241 3.98 -31.12 -16.74
C ALA A 241 2.62 -30.41 -16.69
N LEU A 242 2.49 -29.35 -17.50
CA LEU A 242 1.27 -28.55 -17.56
C LEU A 242 0.07 -29.36 -18.05
N ALA A 243 0.25 -30.31 -18.98
CA ALA A 243 -0.85 -31.17 -19.43
C ALA A 243 -1.42 -32.04 -18.30
N GLY A 244 -0.58 -32.45 -17.34
CA GLY A 244 -1.01 -33.19 -16.15
C GLY A 244 -1.74 -32.34 -15.11
N GLU A 245 -1.43 -31.04 -15.04
CA GLU A 245 -1.94 -30.10 -14.04
C GLU A 245 -3.15 -29.30 -14.54
N PHE A 246 -3.15 -28.97 -15.82
CA PHE A 246 -4.16 -28.21 -16.57
C PHE A 246 -4.70 -29.06 -17.72
N ALA A 247 -5.49 -30.08 -17.38
CA ALA A 247 -6.08 -30.96 -18.39
C ALA A 247 -7.03 -30.20 -19.32
N GLU A 248 -6.99 -30.52 -20.62
CA GLU A 248 -7.89 -29.93 -21.62
C GLU A 248 -9.38 -30.11 -21.24
N GLY A 249 -10.18 -29.07 -21.48
CA GLY A 249 -11.60 -29.03 -21.14
C GLY A 249 -11.88 -28.67 -19.67
N THR A 250 -10.86 -28.58 -18.82
CA THR A 250 -10.97 -28.07 -17.45
C THR A 250 -10.83 -26.53 -17.42
N TRP A 251 -10.74 -25.96 -16.21
CA TRP A 251 -10.65 -24.52 -16.00
C TRP A 251 -9.37 -24.17 -15.23
N PHE A 252 -8.88 -22.96 -15.44
CA PHE A 252 -7.93 -22.31 -14.55
C PHE A 252 -8.51 -21.01 -14.03
N GLU A 253 -8.04 -20.59 -12.87
CA GLU A 253 -8.37 -19.31 -12.26
C GLU A 253 -7.14 -18.41 -12.24
N VAL A 254 -7.35 -17.10 -12.33
CA VAL A 254 -6.30 -16.09 -12.25
C VAL A 254 -6.46 -15.34 -10.94
N PHE A 255 -5.43 -15.34 -10.10
CA PHE A 255 -5.43 -14.73 -8.78
C PHE A 255 -4.45 -13.58 -8.66
N ASP A 256 -4.82 -12.62 -7.81
CA ASP A 256 -4.11 -11.37 -7.67
C ASP A 256 -2.72 -11.52 -7.03
N TYR A 257 -2.64 -12.36 -6.00
CA TYR A 257 -1.47 -12.61 -5.18
C TYR A 257 -1.38 -14.10 -4.83
N GLY A 258 -0.22 -14.54 -4.34
CA GLY A 258 0.02 -15.90 -3.89
C GLY A 258 1.03 -15.97 -2.75
N VAL A 259 1.42 -17.20 -2.38
CA VAL A 259 2.51 -17.43 -1.42
C VAL A 259 3.82 -16.81 -1.93
N GLY A 260 4.60 -16.22 -1.03
CA GLY A 260 5.85 -15.52 -1.32
C GLY A 260 5.69 -14.05 -1.70
N ASP A 261 4.48 -13.57 -1.98
CA ASP A 261 4.24 -12.14 -2.17
C ASP A 261 4.37 -11.39 -0.82
N THR A 262 4.73 -10.11 -0.89
CA THR A 262 4.93 -9.26 0.30
C THR A 262 3.67 -8.52 0.68
N VAL A 263 3.35 -8.52 1.98
CA VAL A 263 2.38 -7.60 2.60
C VAL A 263 3.12 -6.41 3.19
N ARG A 264 2.69 -5.21 2.83
CA ARG A 264 3.17 -3.94 3.39
C ARG A 264 2.00 -3.21 4.04
N TRP A 265 2.22 -2.75 5.27
CA TRP A 265 1.27 -1.94 6.01
C TRP A 265 1.93 -0.63 6.42
N PRO A 266 1.60 0.50 5.74
CA PRO A 266 2.11 1.80 6.13
C PRO A 266 1.62 2.15 7.54
N MET A 267 2.57 2.35 8.44
CA MET A 267 2.26 2.71 9.82
C MET A 267 1.71 4.14 9.86
N SER A 268 0.66 4.35 10.61
CA SER A 268 0.12 5.69 10.83
C SER A 268 -0.06 5.96 12.30
N ALA A 269 0.18 7.20 12.69
CA ALA A 269 -0.11 7.69 14.01
C ALA A 269 -0.68 9.10 13.92
N SER A 270 -1.74 9.35 14.68
CA SER A 270 -2.33 10.66 14.83
C SER A 270 -2.60 10.99 16.28
N ALA A 271 -2.40 12.25 16.64
CA ALA A 271 -2.73 12.81 17.95
C ALA A 271 -3.56 14.06 17.72
N THR A 272 -4.75 14.13 18.32
CA THR A 272 -5.67 15.28 18.19
C THR A 272 -6.08 15.79 19.55
N ARG A 273 -5.98 17.11 19.75
CA ARG A 273 -6.36 17.78 20.98
C ARG A 273 -7.89 17.79 21.12
N ARG A 274 -8.39 17.22 22.21
CA ARG A 274 -9.83 17.19 22.56
C ARG A 274 -10.20 18.28 23.56
N SER A 275 -9.28 18.64 24.44
CA SER A 275 -9.40 19.75 25.38
C SER A 275 -8.00 20.31 25.68
N ALA A 276 -7.89 21.36 26.50
CA ALA A 276 -6.61 22.00 26.83
C ALA A 276 -5.50 21.01 27.22
N HIS A 277 -5.84 19.97 27.97
CA HIS A 277 -4.89 18.98 28.49
C HIS A 277 -5.29 17.53 28.15
N THR A 278 -6.14 17.34 27.12
CA THR A 278 -6.59 16.01 26.71
C THR A 278 -6.35 15.81 25.23
N TRP A 279 -5.65 14.72 24.92
CA TRP A 279 -5.35 14.31 23.56
C TRP A 279 -5.91 12.92 23.32
N GLU A 280 -6.45 12.72 22.13
CA GLU A 280 -6.79 11.40 21.62
C GLU A 280 -5.71 10.97 20.64
N MET A 281 -5.28 9.72 20.76
CA MET A 281 -4.26 9.14 19.91
C MET A 281 -4.79 7.89 19.21
N SER A 282 -4.47 7.76 17.92
CA SER A 282 -4.61 6.53 17.15
C SER A 282 -3.24 6.15 16.59
N THR A 283 -2.85 4.89 16.71
CA THR A 283 -1.57 4.38 16.18
C THR A 283 -1.70 2.93 15.75
N GLY A 284 -0.97 2.56 14.70
CA GLY A 284 -0.82 1.16 14.26
C GLY A 284 0.17 0.33 15.09
N GLY A 285 0.99 0.96 15.93
CA GLY A 285 2.01 0.29 16.75
C GLY A 285 2.60 1.19 17.84
N GLY A 286 3.75 0.79 18.40
CA GLY A 286 4.49 1.61 19.38
C GLY A 286 4.80 3.02 18.86
N ALA A 287 4.48 4.03 19.67
CA ALA A 287 4.62 5.43 19.30
C ALA A 287 5.02 6.29 20.50
N ARG A 288 5.96 7.21 20.26
CA ARG A 288 6.33 8.26 21.23
C ARG A 288 5.65 9.55 20.83
N VAL A 289 4.97 10.17 21.79
CA VAL A 289 4.32 11.47 21.58
C VAL A 289 4.86 12.48 22.57
N SER A 290 5.23 13.66 22.09
CA SER A 290 5.67 14.79 22.91
C SER A 290 4.75 15.97 22.63
N LEU A 291 3.85 16.27 23.56
CA LEU A 291 2.81 17.29 23.41
C LEU A 291 2.95 18.35 24.50
N PRO A 292 2.39 19.56 24.29
CA PRO A 292 2.26 20.55 25.35
C PRO A 292 1.54 19.95 26.56
N GLN A 293 1.95 20.37 27.76
CA GLN A 293 1.30 19.97 29.02
C GLN A 293 -0.12 20.50 29.12
#